data_AF-A0A937BJK2-F1
#
_entry.id   AF-A0A937BJK2-F1
#
_cell.length_a   1.000
_cell.length_b   1.000
_cell.length_c   1.000
_cell.angle_alpha   90.00
_cell.angle_beta   90.00
_cell.angle_gamma   90.00
#
_symmetry.space_group_name_H-M   'P 1'
#
loop_
_entity.id
_entity.type
_entity.pdbx_description
1 polymer ?
#
loop_
_entity_poly.entity_id
_entity_poly.type
_entity_poly.pdbx_seq_one_letter_code
_entity_poly.pdbx_strand_id
1 'polypeptide(L)'
;MVVEGIQALDGFFFAVNRRVVNEIRFDEQNFDGFHVYDIDFTFAAYLAGFKLAVCNDILIAHQSRGNYCEKYAAFSAKFMEKYQGRLPVQECNNRQVALAKNLDRAQMLRICGSLKP
;
A
#
# COMPACT_ATOMS: atom_id res chain seq x y z
N MET A 1 -17.03 5.79 -3.98
CA MET A 1 -16.21 6.96 -3.58
C MET A 1 -14.76 6.64 -3.89
N VAL A 2 -14.12 7.44 -4.75
CA VAL A 2 -12.69 7.37 -5.02
C VAL A 2 -12.02 8.34 -4.05
N VAL A 3 -11.05 7.86 -3.27
CA VAL A 3 -10.20 8.73 -2.44
C VAL A 3 -9.11 9.30 -3.34
N GLU A 4 -9.03 10.63 -3.42
CA GLU A 4 -8.03 11.34 -4.22
C GLU A 4 -6.78 11.64 -3.38
N GLY A 5 -5.66 11.99 -4.04
CA GLY A 5 -4.40 12.35 -3.37
C GLY A 5 -3.60 11.17 -2.82
N ILE A 6 -3.94 9.94 -3.20
CA ILE A 6 -3.18 8.73 -2.83
C ILE A 6 -1.84 8.72 -3.54
N GLN A 7 -0.77 8.48 -2.79
CA GLN A 7 0.60 8.48 -3.31
C GLN A 7 1.25 7.09 -3.29
N ALA A 8 0.76 6.18 -2.45
CA ALA A 8 1.21 4.79 -2.39
C ALA A 8 0.06 3.88 -1.94
N LEU A 9 0.14 2.59 -2.24
CA LEU A 9 -0.83 1.58 -1.85
C LEU A 9 -0.14 0.43 -1.09
N ASP A 10 -0.89 -0.23 -0.22
CA ASP A 10 -0.49 -1.49 0.41
C ASP A 10 -0.58 -2.65 -0.60
N GLY A 11 0.41 -3.53 -0.56
CA GLY A 11 0.62 -4.62 -1.49
C GLY A 11 -0.14 -5.91 -1.20
N PHE A 12 -1.03 -5.93 -0.21
CA PHE A 12 -1.91 -7.08 -0.02
C PHE A 12 -2.74 -7.35 -1.28
N PHE A 13 -3.31 -6.28 -1.87
CA PHE A 13 -4.01 -6.36 -3.14
C PHE A 13 -4.09 -5.00 -3.82
N PHE A 14 -3.57 -4.93 -5.03
CA PHE A 14 -3.86 -3.86 -5.97
C PHE A 14 -3.87 -4.40 -7.40
N ALA A 15 -4.57 -3.71 -8.29
CA ALA A 15 -4.57 -4.00 -9.71
C ALA A 15 -4.05 -2.78 -10.47
N VAL A 16 -3.29 -3.03 -11.54
CA VAL A 16 -2.72 -1.97 -12.39
C VAL A 16 -3.00 -2.23 -13.85
N ASN A 17 -3.21 -1.15 -14.60
CA ASN A 17 -3.29 -1.24 -16.06
C ASN A 17 -1.92 -1.68 -16.61
N ARG A 18 -1.91 -2.58 -17.60
CA ARG A 18 -0.67 -3.09 -18.22
C ARG A 18 0.27 -1.98 -18.68
N ARG A 19 -0.26 -0.85 -19.15
CA ARG A 19 0.56 0.31 -19.57
C ARG A 19 1.43 0.85 -18.43
N VAL A 20 0.91 0.86 -17.19
CA VAL A 20 1.65 1.32 -16.01
C VAL A 20 2.85 0.42 -15.78
N VAL A 21 2.65 -0.89 -15.81
CA VAL A 21 3.75 -1.84 -15.62
C VAL A 21 4.76 -1.72 -16.76
N ASN A 22 4.33 -1.41 -17.99
CA ASN A 22 5.24 -1.23 -19.12
C ASN A 22 6.19 -0.04 -18.96
N GLU A 23 5.75 1.00 -18.26
CA GLU A 23 6.54 2.21 -18.01
C GLU A 23 7.28 2.16 -16.67
N ILE A 24 6.68 1.54 -15.66
CA ILE A 24 7.19 1.46 -14.29
C ILE A 24 7.30 -0.02 -13.92
N ARG A 25 8.51 -0.48 -13.61
CA ARG A 25 8.77 -1.85 -13.15
C ARG A 25 9.00 -1.86 -11.64
N PHE A 26 8.82 -3.02 -11.03
CA PHE A 26 9.30 -3.23 -9.66
C PHE A 26 10.83 -3.08 -9.64
N ASP A 27 11.34 -2.39 -8.63
CA ASP A 27 12.78 -2.23 -8.41
C ASP A 27 13.33 -3.44 -7.62
N GLU A 28 13.43 -4.56 -8.32
CA GLU A 28 13.92 -5.83 -7.77
C GLU A 28 15.39 -5.75 -7.30
N GLN A 29 16.13 -4.71 -7.67
CA GLN A 29 17.51 -4.51 -7.21
C GLN A 29 17.55 -3.94 -5.79
N ASN A 30 16.64 -3.02 -5.46
CA ASN A 30 16.59 -2.37 -4.14
C ASN A 30 15.63 -3.07 -3.17
N PHE A 31 14.55 -3.67 -3.69
CA PHE A 31 13.45 -4.30 -2.95
C PHE A 31 13.22 -5.74 -3.41
N ASP A 32 14.19 -6.61 -3.15
CA ASP A 32 14.21 -8.03 -3.48
C ASP A 32 13.49 -8.94 -2.46
N GLY A 33 12.75 -8.34 -1.53
CA GLY A 33 12.04 -9.03 -0.45
C GLY A 33 10.55 -8.70 -0.39
N PHE A 34 9.88 -9.21 0.65
CA PHE A 34 8.43 -9.05 0.85
C PHE A 34 8.04 -7.78 1.63
N HIS A 35 8.89 -6.77 1.64
CA HIS A 35 8.61 -5.50 2.32
C HIS A 35 8.88 -4.33 1.38
N VAL A 36 8.00 -3.33 1.40
CA VAL A 36 8.17 -2.01 0.77
C VAL A 36 8.20 -2.03 -0.77
N TYR A 37 8.33 -3.20 -1.43
CA TYR A 37 8.28 -3.34 -2.89
C TYR A 37 7.00 -2.75 -3.52
N ASP A 38 5.89 -2.87 -2.80
CA ASP A 38 4.55 -2.38 -3.13
C ASP A 38 4.47 -0.86 -3.03
N ILE A 39 4.94 -0.31 -1.91
CA ILE A 39 5.01 1.13 -1.68
C ILE A 39 5.97 1.77 -2.70
N ASP A 40 7.13 1.15 -2.96
CA ASP A 40 8.10 1.60 -3.95
C ASP A 40 7.48 1.70 -5.35
N PHE A 41 6.88 0.60 -5.82
CA PHE A 41 6.27 0.53 -7.14
C PHE A 41 5.13 1.55 -7.30
N THR A 42 4.24 1.64 -6.30
CA THR A 42 3.07 2.53 -6.39
C THR A 42 3.45 4.00 -6.23
N PHE A 43 4.45 4.31 -5.40
CA PHE A 43 5.00 5.66 -5.29
C PHE A 43 5.75 6.08 -6.56
N ALA A 44 6.51 5.18 -7.19
CA ALA A 44 7.12 5.43 -8.49
C ALA A 44 6.07 5.71 -9.57
N ALA A 45 4.95 4.97 -9.58
CA ALA A 45 3.84 5.22 -10.50
C ALA A 45 3.17 6.57 -10.24
N TYR A 46 2.95 6.95 -8.98
CA TYR A 46 2.46 8.28 -8.60
C TYR A 46 3.38 9.39 -9.11
N LEU A 47 4.69 9.27 -8.88
CA LEU A 47 5.68 10.25 -9.34
C LEU A 47 5.78 10.34 -10.87
N ALA A 48 5.45 9.27 -11.60
CA ALA A 48 5.34 9.26 -13.05
C ALA A 48 4.01 9.88 -13.57
N GLY A 49 3.14 10.37 -12.68
CA GLY A 49 1.88 11.03 -13.02
C GLY A 49 0.69 10.09 -13.18
N PHE A 50 0.83 8.80 -12.85
CA PHE A 50 -0.31 7.88 -12.82
C PHE A 50 -1.20 8.15 -11.60
N LYS A 51 -2.51 7.97 -11.80
CA LYS A 51 -3.48 8.08 -10.71
C LYS A 51 -3.54 6.79 -9.92
N LEU A 52 -3.40 6.91 -8.60
CA LEU A 52 -3.69 5.84 -7.65
C LEU A 52 -5.09 6.07 -7.09
N ALA A 53 -5.81 4.98 -6.81
CA ALA A 53 -7.15 5.01 -6.27
C ALA A 53 -7.39 3.79 -5.38
N VAL A 54 -8.24 3.97 -4.37
CA VAL A 54 -8.79 2.87 -3.56
C VAL A 54 -10.26 2.71 -3.93
N CYS A 55 -10.61 1.51 -4.40
CA CYS A 55 -11.99 1.10 -4.62
C CYS A 55 -12.61 0.62 -3.30
N ASN A 56 -13.88 0.97 -3.06
CA ASN A 56 -14.59 0.69 -1.81
C ASN A 56 -15.73 -0.34 -1.98
N ASP A 57 -15.81 -0.94 -3.16
CA ASP A 57 -16.84 -1.86 -3.64
C ASP A 57 -16.32 -3.30 -3.83
N ILE A 58 -15.02 -3.53 -3.58
CA ILE A 58 -14.41 -4.86 -3.52
C ILE A 58 -14.04 -5.16 -2.05
N LEU A 59 -14.67 -6.18 -1.47
CA LEU A 59 -14.40 -6.63 -0.09
C LEU A 59 -13.35 -7.74 -0.08
N ILE A 60 -12.25 -7.54 0.66
CA ILE A 60 -11.19 -8.54 0.82
C ILE A 60 -10.77 -8.63 2.29
N ALA A 61 -10.65 -9.85 2.83
CA ALA A 61 -10.18 -10.09 4.18
C ALA A 61 -8.70 -10.50 4.19
N HIS A 62 -7.88 -9.80 4.96
CA HIS A 62 -6.47 -10.14 5.18
C HIS A 62 -6.22 -10.37 6.67
N GLN A 63 -5.83 -11.58 7.04
CA GLN A 63 -5.45 -11.90 8.42
C GLN A 63 -3.94 -12.04 8.52
N SER A 64 -3.26 -10.91 8.56
CA SER A 64 -1.85 -10.83 8.89
C SER A 64 -1.63 -9.61 9.75
N ARG A 65 -0.74 -9.73 10.74
CA ARG A 65 -0.26 -8.57 11.50
C ARG A 65 0.84 -7.80 10.76
N GLY A 66 1.30 -8.33 9.62
CA GLY A 66 2.57 -7.94 9.03
C GLY A 66 3.75 -8.51 9.81
N ASN A 67 4.95 -8.44 9.20
CA ASN A 67 6.20 -8.80 9.84
C ASN A 67 7.15 -7.60 9.81
N TYR A 68 7.20 -6.84 10.90
CA TYR A 68 8.03 -5.64 11.03
C TYR A 68 9.42 -5.99 11.59
N CYS A 69 10.11 -6.92 10.93
CA CYS A 69 11.45 -7.36 11.33
C CYS A 69 12.55 -6.40 10.84
N GLU A 70 13.81 -6.73 11.12
CA GLU A 70 14.98 -5.96 10.68
C GLU A 70 15.01 -5.73 9.16
N LYS A 71 14.53 -6.71 8.36
CA LYS A 71 14.41 -6.54 6.91
C LYS A 71 13.41 -5.43 6.55
N TYR A 72 12.27 -5.36 7.23
CA TYR A 72 11.32 -4.27 7.03
C TYR A 72 11.96 -2.91 7.33
N ALA A 73 12.72 -2.80 8.42
CA ALA A 73 13.43 -1.57 8.77
C ALA A 73 14.48 -1.20 7.72
N ALA A 74 15.26 -2.18 7.24
CA ALA A 74 16.27 -1.98 6.21
C ALA A 74 15.66 -1.51 4.88
N PHE A 75 14.59 -2.16 4.39
CA PHE A 75 13.90 -1.73 3.17
C PHE A 75 13.21 -0.38 3.34
N SER A 76 12.64 -0.09 4.52
CA SER A 76 12.07 1.23 4.80
C SER A 76 13.12 2.33 4.73
N ALA A 77 14.32 2.10 5.28
CA ALA A 77 15.42 3.05 5.20
C ALA A 77 15.86 3.28 3.74
N LYS A 78 16.01 2.21 2.94
CA LYS A 78 16.30 2.31 1.50
C LYS A 78 15.26 3.14 0.74
N PHE A 79 13.98 2.94 1.03
CA PHE A 79 12.90 3.73 0.42
C PHE A 79 13.02 5.22 0.79
N MET A 80 13.25 5.52 2.08
CA MET A 80 13.43 6.90 2.54
C MET A 80 14.62 7.57 1.86
N GLU A 81 15.73 6.86 1.70
CA GLU A 81 16.92 7.35 1.00
C GLU A 81 16.66 7.58 -0.50
N LYS A 82 16.06 6.59 -1.19
CA LYS A 82 15.70 6.64 -2.61
C LYS A 82 14.81 7.84 -2.94
N TYR A 83 13.90 8.20 -2.04
CA TYR A 83 12.90 9.25 -2.26
C TYR A 83 13.08 10.51 -1.41
N GLN A 84 14.20 10.68 -0.71
CA GLN A 84 14.43 11.75 0.28
C GLN A 84 13.99 13.17 -0.14
N GLY A 85 14.14 13.54 -1.42
CA GLY A 85 13.75 14.86 -1.95
C GLY A 85 12.36 14.94 -2.58
N ARG A 86 11.60 13.83 -2.56
CA ARG A 86 10.26 13.71 -3.18
C ARG A 86 9.18 13.29 -2.20
N LEU A 87 9.56 12.89 -0.99
CA LEU A 87 8.59 12.57 0.05
C LEU A 87 7.80 13.82 0.45
N PRO A 88 6.50 13.68 0.76
CA PRO A 88 5.72 14.80 1.26
C PRO A 88 6.35 15.36 2.54
N VAL A 89 6.28 16.68 2.71
CA VAL A 89 6.73 17.34 3.94
C VAL A 89 5.98 16.71 5.10
N GLN A 90 6.73 16.25 6.11
CA GLN A 90 6.16 15.62 7.28
C GLN A 90 5.36 16.67 8.07
N GLU A 91 4.05 16.77 7.82
CA GLU A 91 3.18 17.56 8.67
C GLU A 91 3.12 16.88 10.04
N CYS A 92 3.61 17.58 11.06
CA CYS A 92 3.49 17.15 12.45
C CYS A 92 1.98 17.09 12.78
N ASN A 93 1.43 15.87 12.87
CA ASN A 93 0.06 15.55 13.30
C ASN A 93 -1.12 15.89 12.35
N ASN A 94 -1.08 15.40 11.11
CA ASN A 94 -2.33 15.02 10.43
C ASN A 94 -2.26 13.56 9.99
N ARG A 95 -2.28 12.63 10.96
CA ARG A 95 -2.78 11.28 10.69
C ARG A 95 -4.27 11.41 10.37
N GLN A 96 -4.60 11.81 9.15
CA GLN A 96 -5.92 11.56 8.60
C GLN A 96 -6.00 10.06 8.31
N VAL A 97 -6.24 9.28 9.37
CA VAL A 97 -6.63 7.89 9.22
C VAL A 97 -8.08 7.93 8.76
N ALA A 98 -8.27 7.93 7.44
CA ALA A 98 -9.56 7.58 6.86
C ALA A 98 -9.73 6.08 7.06
N LEU A 99 -10.33 5.70 8.19
CA LEU A 99 -10.71 4.33 8.46
C LEU A 99 -11.95 4.00 7.63
N ALA A 100 -11.74 3.70 6.35
CA ALA A 100 -12.79 3.20 5.47
C ALA A 100 -13.13 1.76 5.85
N LYS A 101 -14.03 1.56 6.83
CA LYS A 101 -14.69 0.27 7.01
C LYS A 101 -15.88 0.21 6.07
N ASN A 102 -15.65 -0.25 4.86
CA ASN A 102 -16.74 -0.68 3.98
C ASN A 102 -16.74 -2.21 3.99
N LEU A 103 -17.77 -2.74 4.63
CA LEU A 103 -18.04 -4.12 4.93
C LEU A 103 -19.48 -4.36 4.49
N ASP A 104 -19.84 -5.55 4.00
CA ASP A 104 -21.26 -5.90 3.88
C ASP A 104 -21.52 -7.40 4.16
N ARG A 105 -22.77 -7.80 4.39
CA ARG A 105 -23.61 -7.31 5.50
C ARG A 105 -23.85 -8.34 6.60
N ALA A 106 -23.73 -9.63 6.35
CA ALA A 106 -23.48 -10.59 7.44
C ALA A 106 -21.99 -10.51 7.83
N GLN A 107 -21.52 -9.26 7.94
CA GLN A 107 -20.30 -8.61 7.46
C GLN A 107 -18.99 -9.12 7.95
N MET A 108 -18.37 -10.04 7.23
CA MET A 108 -17.26 -10.69 7.90
C MET A 108 -17.70 -11.13 9.34
N LEU A 109 -19.02 -11.23 9.63
CA LEU A 109 -19.58 -11.26 11.00
C LEU A 109 -19.45 -12.68 11.53
N ARG A 110 -19.17 -13.61 10.62
CA ARG A 110 -18.69 -14.96 10.89
C ARG A 110 -17.18 -15.09 10.76
N ILE A 111 -16.50 -14.34 9.89
CA ILE A 111 -15.03 -14.38 9.73
C ILE A 111 -14.34 -13.80 10.98
N CYS A 112 -14.94 -12.81 11.63
CA CYS A 112 -14.62 -12.39 12.99
C CYS A 112 -15.10 -13.37 14.07
N GLY A 113 -15.91 -14.37 13.73
CA GLY A 113 -16.49 -15.38 14.64
C GLY A 113 -15.78 -16.72 14.68
N SER A 114 -14.82 -17.01 13.77
CA SER A 114 -14.22 -18.34 13.60
C SER A 114 -12.68 -18.35 13.44
N LEU A 115 -11.95 -17.29 13.78
CA LEU A 115 -10.48 -17.28 13.76
C LEU A 115 -9.89 -18.11 14.92
N LYS A 116 -9.72 -19.41 14.67
CA LYS A 116 -8.78 -20.31 15.35
C LYS A 116 -7.92 -21.00 14.27
N PRO A 117 -6.63 -21.29 14.49
CA PRO A 117 -6.16 -22.65 14.18
C PRO A 117 -6.83 -23.64 15.13
#